data_AF-A0A7C3QN00-F1
#
_entry.id   AF-A0A7C3QN00-F1
#
_cell.length_a   1.000
_cell.length_b   1.000
_cell.length_c   1.000
_cell.angle_alpha   90.00
_cell.angle_beta   90.00
_cell.angle_gamma   90.00
#
_symmetry.space_group_name_H-M   'P 1'
#
loop_
_entity.id
_entity.type
_entity.pdbx_description
1 polymer ?
#
loop_
_entity_poly.entity_id
_entity_poly.type
_entity_poly.pdbx_seq_one_letter_code
_entity_poly.pdbx_strand_id
1 'polypeptide(L)' 'MRRRNRSFAFLLLCLFGFTQVRSVHAHPADVYTHVIQVELSADGLSIQWEVKPGAMLVSSIWFEADADEDGYVTQQEAYV' A
#
# COMPACT_ATOMS: atom_id res chain seq x y z
N MET A 1 -35.15 11.33 -42.35
CA MET A 1 -34.36 10.51 -41.38
C MET A 1 -33.46 11.34 -40.44
N ARG A 2 -33.83 12.56 -39.99
CA ARG A 2 -32.94 13.44 -39.19
C ARG A 2 -33.23 13.49 -37.68
N ARG A 3 -34.33 12.88 -37.21
CA ARG A 3 -34.76 12.91 -35.79
C ARG A 3 -34.07 11.86 -34.89
N ARG A 4 -33.63 10.71 -35.44
CA ARG A 4 -33.06 9.59 -34.66
C ARG A 4 -31.72 9.92 -33.99
N ASN A 5 -30.89 10.75 -34.63
CA ASN A 5 -29.56 11.09 -34.10
C ASN A 5 -29.62 12.11 -32.95
N ARG A 6 -30.70 12.91 -32.85
CA ARG A 6 -30.87 13.89 -31.78
C ARG A 6 -31.21 13.23 -30.44
N SER A 7 -32.04 12.19 -30.47
CA SER A 7 -32.37 11.41 -29.27
C SER A 7 -31.14 10.69 -28.73
N PHE A 8 -30.30 10.13 -29.61
CA PHE A 8 -29.07 9.47 -29.21
C PHE A 8 -28.04 10.45 -28.62
N ALA A 9 -27.89 11.62 -29.24
CA ALA A 9 -27.04 12.68 -28.71
C ALA A 9 -27.52 13.19 -27.34
N PHE A 10 -28.84 13.32 -27.14
CA PHE A 10 -29.41 13.72 -25.85
C PHE A 10 -29.18 12.65 -24.77
N LEU A 11 -29.30 11.37 -25.13
CA LEU A 11 -29.05 10.26 -24.23
C LEU A 11 -27.57 10.18 -23.81
N LEU A 12 -26.65 10.40 -24.75
CA LEU A 12 -25.22 10.56 -24.47
C LEU A 12 -24.96 11.75 -23.54
N LEU A 13 -25.58 12.90 -23.79
CA LEU A 13 -25.42 14.10 -22.97
C LEU A 13 -25.92 13.86 -21.53
N CYS A 14 -27.05 13.18 -21.36
CA CYS A 14 -27.54 12.78 -20.05
C CYS A 14 -26.57 11.81 -19.36
N LEU A 15 -26.03 10.82 -20.08
CA LEU A 15 -25.09 9.84 -19.52
C LEU A 15 -23.82 10.50 -18.97
N PHE A 16 -23.26 11.48 -19.70
CA PHE A 16 -22.09 12.24 -19.24
C PHE A 16 -22.40 13.24 -18.12
N GLY A 17 -23.65 13.73 -18.02
CA GLY A 17 -24.07 14.63 -16.94
C GLY A 17 -24.15 13.97 -15.56
N PHE A 18 -24.28 12.64 -15.49
CA PHE A 18 -24.39 11.89 -14.23
C PHE A 18 -23.07 11.30 -13.73
N THR A 19 -21.96 11.44 -14.46
CA THR A 19 -20.65 10.99 -13.96
C THR A 19 -20.12 11.99 -12.94
N GLN A 20 -20.49 11.80 -11.68
CA GLN A 20 -19.87 12.51 -10.56
C GLN A 20 -18.38 12.14 -10.53
N VAL A 21 -17.50 13.12 -10.74
CA VAL A 21 -16.05 12.94 -10.57
C VAL A 21 -15.81 12.70 -9.08
N ARG A 22 -15.76 11.43 -8.67
CA ARG A 22 -15.36 11.06 -7.33
C ARG A 22 -13.85 11.18 -7.26
N SER A 23 -13.35 12.12 -6.47
CA SER A 23 -11.95 12.14 -6.08
C SER A 23 -11.68 10.85 -5.30
N VAL A 24 -10.98 9.91 -5.93
CA VAL A 24 -10.48 8.73 -5.23
C VAL A 24 -9.24 9.19 -4.51
N HIS A 25 -9.34 9.35 -3.18
CA HIS A 25 -8.16 9.44 -2.35
C HIS A 25 -7.49 8.08 -2.37
N ALA A 26 -6.37 7.97 -3.09
CA ALA A 26 -5.45 6.88 -2.86
C ALA A 26 -5.06 6.93 -1.38
N HIS A 27 -5.11 5.78 -0.69
CA HIS A 27 -4.53 5.68 0.63
C HIS A 27 -3.05 6.11 0.54
N PRO A 28 -2.51 6.82 1.55
CA PRO A 28 -1.10 7.14 1.60
C PRO A 28 -0.30 5.85 1.38
N ALA A 29 0.75 5.92 0.56
CA ALA A 29 1.67 4.81 0.42
C ALA A 29 2.22 4.45 1.81
N ASP A 30 2.36 3.16 2.12
CA ASP A 30 2.95 2.75 3.39
C ASP A 30 4.40 3.25 3.44
N VAL A 31 4.72 3.97 4.51
CA VAL A 31 6.03 4.59 4.68
C VAL A 31 6.78 3.83 5.76
N TYR A 32 8.01 3.44 5.46
CA TYR A 32 8.95 2.94 6.47
C TYR A 32 10.03 3.98 6.72
N THR A 33 10.61 3.95 7.92
CA THR A 33 11.78 4.76 8.28
C THR A 33 12.97 3.84 8.53
N HIS A 34 14.16 4.29 8.18
CA HIS A 34 15.39 3.60 8.54
C HIS A 34 16.37 4.56 9.23
N VAL A 35 17.13 4.04 10.19
CA VAL A 35 18.23 4.73 10.84
C VAL A 35 19.47 3.89 10.63
N ILE A 36 20.48 4.46 9.98
CA ILE A 36 21.77 3.81 9.77
C ILE A 36 22.80 4.59 10.58
N GLN A 37 23.33 3.96 11.62
CA GLN A 37 24.42 4.50 12.42
C GLN A 37 25.71 3.83 11.99
N VAL A 38 26.70 4.65 11.65
CA VAL A 38 28.02 4.18 11.21
C VAL A 38 29.05 4.75 12.17
N GLU A 39 29.81 3.87 12.81
CA GLU A 39 30.93 4.24 13.66
C GLU A 39 32.22 3.71 13.03
N LEU A 40 33.16 4.63 12.80
CA LEU A 40 34.47 4.32 12.24
C LEU A 40 35.53 4.66 13.27
N SER A 41 36.36 3.68 13.63
CA SER A 41 37.48 3.83 14.57
C SER A 41 38.76 3.22 13.99
N ALA A 42 39.87 3.36 14.72
CA ALA A 42 41.13 2.71 14.36
C ALA A 42 41.03 1.17 14.39
N ASP A 43 40.08 0.64 15.17
CA ASP A 43 39.88 -0.80 15.37
C ASP A 43 38.94 -1.40 14.32
N GLY A 44 38.18 -0.57 13.58
CA GLY A 44 37.35 -1.03 12.49
C GLY A 44 36.11 -0.18 12.19
N LEU A 45 35.14 -0.81 11.52
CA LEU A 45 33.87 -0.24 11.09
C LEU A 45 32.72 -0.98 11.79
N SER A 46 31.85 -0.24 12.47
CA SER A 46 30.59 -0.73 13.03
C SER A 46 29.42 -0.09 12.30
N ILE A 47 28.43 -0.89 11.92
CA ILE A 47 27.20 -0.44 11.25
C ILE A 47 26.02 -1.00 12.03
N GLN A 48 25.19 -0.12 12.56
CA GLN A 48 23.89 -0.47 13.13
C GLN A 48 22.79 0.04 12.21
N TRP A 49 21.93 -0.86 11.74
CA TRP A 49 20.80 -0.53 10.88
C TRP A 49 19.49 -0.90 11.58
N GLU A 50 18.67 0.11 11.84
CA GLU A 50 17.31 -0.04 12.37
C GLU A 50 16.30 0.26 11.26
N VAL A 51 15.32 -0.64 11.07
CA VAL A 51 14.22 -0.47 10.13
C VAL A 51 12.91 -0.44 10.91
N LYS A 52 12.12 0.62 10.72
CA LYS A 52 10.78 0.78 11.27
C LYS A 52 9.76 0.72 10.13
N PRO A 53 9.21 -0.47 9.83
CA PRO A 53 8.19 -0.61 8.80
C PRO A 53 6.92 0.17 9.15
N GLY A 54 6.22 0.62 8.12
CA GLY A 54 4.89 1.20 8.26
C GLY A 54 3.85 0.16 8.65
N ALA A 55 2.66 0.61 9.01
CA ALA A 55 1.62 -0.28 9.53
C ALA A 55 1.18 -1.33 8.49
N MET A 56 1.19 -1.00 7.20
CA MET A 56 0.80 -1.98 6.18
C MET A 56 1.85 -3.06 5.99
N LEU A 57 3.14 -2.70 5.98
CA LEU A 57 4.26 -3.65 5.90
C LEU A 57 4.31 -4.55 7.13
N VAL A 58 4.08 -4.00 8.33
CA VAL A 58 3.96 -4.81 9.55
C VAL A 58 2.83 -5.81 9.41
N SER A 59 1.66 -5.37 8.93
CA SER A 59 0.50 -6.24 8.76
C SER A 59 0.76 -7.33 7.73
N SER A 60 1.38 -7.00 6.59
CA SER A 60 1.69 -8.01 5.57
C SER A 60 2.68 -9.04 6.06
N ILE A 61 3.75 -8.62 6.75
CA ILE A 61 4.75 -9.54 7.33
C ILE A 61 4.09 -10.41 8.41
N TRP A 62 3.22 -9.83 9.23
CA TRP A 62 2.49 -10.58 10.24
C TRP A 62 1.65 -11.69 9.62
N PHE A 63 0.80 -11.36 8.65
CA PHE A 63 -0.07 -12.36 8.00
C PHE A 63 0.70 -13.39 7.16
N GLU A 64 1.90 -13.04 6.69
CA GLU A 64 2.79 -14.00 6.03
C GLU A 64 3.42 -14.98 7.04
N ALA A 65 3.75 -14.50 8.24
CA ALA A 65 4.33 -15.32 9.30
C ALA A 65 3.28 -16.16 10.05
N ASP A 66 2.12 -15.59 10.35
CA ASP A 66 0.97 -16.23 11.04
C ASP A 66 0.21 -17.13 10.04
N ALA A 67 0.84 -18.25 9.70
CA ALA A 67 0.45 -19.08 8.56
C ALA A 67 -0.85 -19.88 8.82
N ASP A 68 -1.14 -20.18 10.09
CA ASP A 68 -2.39 -20.82 10.48
C ASP A 68 -3.49 -19.82 10.91
N GLU A 69 -3.19 -18.52 10.84
CA GLU A 69 -4.08 -17.40 11.15
C GLU A 69 -4.66 -17.46 12.58
N ASP A 70 -3.92 -18.03 13.55
CA ASP A 70 -4.37 -18.15 14.93
C ASP A 70 -4.12 -16.87 15.76
N GLY A 71 -3.43 -15.89 15.17
CA GLY A 71 -3.11 -14.61 15.80
C GLY A 71 -1.83 -14.65 16.63
N TYR A 72 -1.01 -15.68 16.50
CA TYR A 72 0.29 -15.82 17.15
C TYR A 72 1.31 -16.38 16.15
N VAL A 73 2.49 -15.75 16.09
CA VAL A 73 3.61 -16.32 15.33
C VAL A 73 4.43 -17.24 16.24
N THR A 74 4.39 -18.55 15.96
CA THR A 74 5.20 -19.55 16.67
C THR A 74 6.67 -19.50 16.23
N GLN A 75 7.57 -20.16 16.98
CA GLN A 75 8.97 -20.28 16.54
C GLN A 75 9.08 -21.01 15.21
N GLN A 76 8.26 -22.02 14.97
CA GLN A 76 8.27 -22.79 13.73
C GLN A 76 7.93 -21.90 12.54
N GLU A 77 6.93 -21.04 12.69
CA GLU A 77 6.50 -20.07 11.69
C GLU A 77 7.49 -18.93 11.45
N ALA A 78 8.18 -18.47 12.50
CA ALA A 78 9.15 -17.38 12.40
C ALA A 78 10.38 -17.68 11.51
N TYR A 79 10.58 -18.94 11.11
CA TYR A 79 11.70 -19.38 10.26
C TYR A 79 11.28 -19.96 8.91
N VAL A 80 9.99 -19.88 8.56
CA VAL A 80 9.48 -20.27 7.23
C VAL A 80 9.78 -19.16 6.23
#